data_AF-A0A657LUW1-F1
#
_entry.id   AF-A0A657LUW1-F1
#
_cell.length_a   1.000
_cell.length_b   1.000
_cell.length_c   1.000
_cell.angle_alpha   90.00
_cell.angle_beta   90.00
_cell.angle_gamma   90.00
#
_symmetry.space_group_name_H-M   'P 1'
#
loop_
_entity.id
_entity.type
_entity.pdbx_description
1 polymer ?
#
loop_
_entity_poly.entity_id
_entity_poly.type
_entity_poly.pdbx_seq_one_letter_code
_entity_poly.pdbx_strand_id
1 'polypeptide(L)' 'MLPAIKMSSWHDGLLVRPPAVIAFGELRDILLSLTDFDEGKVDLICSSVEQDGGCELLDEDADCLFVLERILHS' A
#
# COMPACT_ATOMS: atom_id res chain seq x y z
N MET A 1 -9.85 14.69 9.32
CA MET A 1 -8.63 13.85 9.47
C MET A 1 -8.35 13.24 8.12
N LEU A 2 -7.11 13.31 7.64
CA LEU A 2 -6.73 12.55 6.45
C LEU A 2 -6.76 11.05 6.81
N PRO A 3 -7.22 10.18 5.91
CA PRO A 3 -7.23 8.74 6.17
C PRO A 3 -5.81 8.25 6.41
N ALA A 4 -5.64 7.40 7.42
CA ALA A 4 -4.39 6.67 7.64
C ALA A 4 -4.46 5.36 6.84
N ILE A 5 -3.35 4.96 6.25
CA ILE A 5 -3.22 3.73 5.47
C ILE A 5 -2.32 2.78 6.24
N LYS A 6 -2.79 1.55 6.44
CA LYS A 6 -2.00 0.44 6.95
C LYS A 6 -1.39 -0.29 5.77
N MET A 7 -0.07 -0.41 5.76
CA MET A 7 0.69 -1.14 4.76
C MET A 7 1.31 -2.38 5.38
N SER A 8 0.91 -3.55 4.91
CA SER A 8 1.46 -4.86 5.34
C SER A 8 2.26 -5.47 4.20
N SER A 9 3.34 -6.18 4.51
CA SER A 9 4.14 -6.89 3.50
C SER A 9 4.20 -8.37 3.84
N TRP A 10 3.82 -9.18 2.88
CA TRP A 10 3.69 -10.62 3.00
C TRP A 10 4.59 -11.31 1.98
N HIS A 11 5.19 -12.42 2.38
CA HIS A 11 5.99 -13.28 1.53
C HIS A 11 5.66 -14.73 1.89
N ASP A 12 5.26 -15.53 0.92
CA ASP A 12 4.82 -16.92 1.13
C ASP A 12 3.74 -17.06 2.24
N GLY A 13 2.78 -16.14 2.27
CA GLY A 13 1.72 -16.10 3.29
C GLY A 13 2.17 -15.69 4.70
N LEU A 14 3.46 -15.38 4.89
CA LEU A 14 4.01 -14.91 6.15
C LEU A 14 4.20 -13.40 6.13
N LEU A 15 3.80 -12.73 7.20
CA LEU A 15 4.04 -11.31 7.38
C LEU A 15 5.55 -11.07 7.59
N VAL A 16 6.18 -10.39 6.65
CA VAL A 16 7.65 -10.18 6.62
C VAL A 16 8.08 -9.11 7.63
N ARG A 17 7.22 -8.12 7.86
CA ARG A 17 7.49 -6.98 8.75
C ARG A 17 6.21 -6.49 9.43
N PRO A 18 6.30 -5.87 10.62
CA PRO A 18 5.16 -5.22 11.24
C PRO A 18 4.49 -4.24 10.27
N PRO A 19 3.15 -4.16 10.23
CA PRO A 19 2.47 -3.24 9.34
C PRO A 19 2.81 -1.79 9.69
N ALA A 20 3.12 -1.00 8.69
CA ALA A 20 3.35 0.43 8.85
C ALA A 20 2.02 1.19 8.74
N VAL A 21 1.85 2.22 9.57
CA VAL A 21 0.73 3.16 9.43
C VAL A 21 1.30 4.46 8.86
N ILE A 22 0.80 4.85 7.70
CA ILE A 22 1.28 6.00 6.93
C ILE A 22 0.12 6.94 6.62
N ALA A 23 0.39 8.23 6.47
CA ALA A 23 -0.63 9.16 6.04
C ALA A 23 -0.94 8.93 4.55
N PHE A 24 -2.20 9.05 4.14
CA PHE A 24 -2.57 8.92 2.72
C PHE A 24 -1.80 9.90 1.82
N GLY A 25 -1.51 11.11 2.30
CA GLY A 25 -0.70 12.09 1.56
C GLY A 25 0.76 11.68 1.33
N GLU A 26 1.29 10.74 2.12
CA GLU A 26 2.66 10.21 1.98
C GLU A 26 2.69 8.90 1.18
N LEU A 27 1.54 8.26 0.94
CA LEU A 27 1.44 6.96 0.28
C LEU A 27 2.10 6.98 -1.11
N ARG A 28 1.83 8.02 -1.90
CA ARG A 28 2.36 8.16 -3.26
C ARG A 28 3.89 8.18 -3.27
N ASP A 29 4.49 9.03 -2.46
CA ASP A 29 5.94 9.18 -2.38
C ASP A 29 6.61 7.91 -1.85
N ILE A 30 5.96 7.23 -0.90
CA ILE A 30 6.42 5.95 -0.36
C ILE A 30 6.39 4.86 -1.44
N LEU A 31 5.32 4.76 -2.22
CA LEU A 31 5.20 3.77 -3.30
C LEU A 31 6.25 4.02 -4.39
N LEU A 32 6.45 5.27 -4.80
CA LEU A 32 7.48 5.64 -5.77
C LEU A 32 8.91 5.37 -5.26
N SER A 33 9.13 5.40 -3.94
CA SER A 33 10.44 5.12 -3.34
C SER A 33 10.68 3.64 -3.04
N LEU A 34 9.64 2.85 -2.79
CA LEU A 34 9.76 1.45 -2.37
C LEU A 34 9.52 0.45 -3.50
N THR A 35 8.92 0.89 -4.60
CA THR A 35 8.56 0.03 -5.73
C THR A 35 9.10 0.62 -7.02
N ASP A 36 9.39 -0.23 -8.00
CA ASP A 36 9.74 0.20 -9.36
C ASP A 36 8.50 0.52 -10.21
N PHE A 37 7.37 0.87 -9.56
CA PHE A 37 6.13 1.21 -10.26
C PHE A 37 6.22 2.59 -10.90
N ASP A 38 5.68 2.71 -12.10
CA ASP A 38 5.51 4.01 -12.75
C ASP A 38 4.47 4.88 -12.03
N GLU A 39 4.54 6.20 -12.23
CA GLU A 39 3.63 7.17 -11.60
C GLU A 39 2.15 6.87 -11.87
N GLY A 40 1.80 6.39 -13.07
CA GLY A 40 0.42 6.07 -13.42
C GLY A 40 -0.12 4.88 -12.64
N LYS A 41 0.70 3.84 -12.46
CA LYS A 41 0.39 2.69 -11.61
C LYS A 41 0.26 3.10 -10.15
N VAL A 42 1.15 3.95 -9.64
CA VAL A 42 1.05 4.48 -8.27
C VAL A 42 -0.23 5.30 -8.07
N ASP A 43 -0.61 6.15 -9.02
CA ASP A 43 -1.82 6.97 -8.93
C ASP A 43 -3.09 6.09 -8.94
N LEU A 44 -3.11 5.00 -9.72
CA LEU A 44 -4.19 4.01 -9.69
C LEU A 44 -4.31 3.31 -8.34
N ILE A 45 -3.18 2.92 -7.75
CA ILE A 45 -3.12 2.29 -6.43
C ILE A 45 -3.68 3.24 -5.36
N CYS A 46 -3.22 4.50 -5.35
CA CYS A 46 -3.70 5.49 -4.41
C CYS A 46 -5.22 5.71 -4.57
N SER A 47 -5.70 5.78 -5.81
CA SER A 47 -7.13 5.93 -6.12
C SER A 47 -7.97 4.75 -5.62
N SER A 48 -7.50 3.51 -5.81
CA SER A 48 -8.21 2.32 -5.33
C SER A 48 -8.24 2.25 -3.80
N VAL A 49 -7.14 2.57 -3.13
CA VAL A 49 -7.10 2.67 -1.66
C VAL A 49 -8.07 3.74 -1.14
N GLU A 50 -8.23 4.85 -1.84
CA GLU A 50 -9.18 5.91 -1.48
C GLU A 50 -10.64 5.51 -1.71
N GLN A 51 -10.95 4.91 -2.86
CA GLN A 51 -12.31 4.59 -3.28
C GLN A 51 -12.82 3.27 -2.67
N ASP A 52 -12.03 2.22 -2.78
CA ASP A 52 -12.39 0.85 -2.39
C ASP A 52 -12.00 0.54 -0.93
N GLY A 53 -11.16 1.40 -0.33
CA GLY A 53 -10.70 1.26 1.05
C GLY A 53 -9.50 0.34 1.21
N GLY A 54 -8.93 -0.19 0.14
CA GLY A 54 -7.70 -0.97 0.17
C GLY A 54 -7.34 -1.56 -1.18
N CYS A 55 -6.11 -2.05 -1.32
CA CYS A 55 -5.68 -2.81 -2.48
C CYS A 55 -4.58 -3.81 -2.13
N GLU A 56 -4.41 -4.80 -3.00
CA GLU A 56 -3.34 -5.78 -2.95
C GLU A 56 -2.39 -5.53 -4.12
N LEU A 57 -1.09 -5.49 -3.84
CA LEU A 57 -0.03 -5.30 -4.81
C LEU A 57 0.82 -6.56 -4.83
N LEU A 58 0.75 -7.29 -5.94
CA LEU A 58 1.66 -8.39 -6.19
C LEU A 58 2.91 -7.86 -6.87
N ASP A 59 4.05 -8.13 -6.27
CA ASP A 59 5.35 -8.05 -6.91
C ASP A 59 5.71 -9.45 -7.42
N GLU A 60 5.51 -9.67 -8.72
CA GLU A 60 5.77 -10.96 -9.39
C GLU A 60 7.27 -11.30 -9.42
N ASP A 61 8.16 -10.30 -9.28
CA ASP A 61 9.60 -10.51 -9.30
C ASP A 61 10.16 -10.85 -7.90
N ALA A 62 9.49 -10.39 -6.84
CA ALA A 62 9.94 -10.55 -5.46
C ALA A 62 9.15 -11.57 -4.62
N ASP A 63 8.15 -12.26 -5.20
CA ASP A 63 7.20 -13.12 -4.47
C ASP A 63 6.62 -12.41 -3.23
N CYS A 64 6.45 -11.09 -3.32
CA CYS A 64 6.03 -10.25 -2.21
C CYS A 64 4.68 -9.62 -2.50
N LEU A 65 3.78 -9.75 -1.53
CA LEU A 65 2.45 -9.17 -1.56
C LEU A 65 2.40 -7.99 -0.59
N PHE A 66 2.16 -6.79 -1.10
CA PHE A 66 1.85 -5.63 -0.26
C PHE A 66 0.34 -5.46 -0.16
N VAL A 67 -0.16 -5.32 1.06
CA VAL A 67 -1.59 -5.08 1.31
C VAL A 67 -1.72 -3.69 1.91
N LEU A 68 -2.46 -2.83 1.21
CA LEU A 68 -2.78 -1.47 1.61
C LEU A 68 -4.24 -1.45 2.09
N GLU A 69 -4.47 -0.99 3.31
CA GLU A 69 -5.80 -0.92 3.90
C GLU A 69 -6.04 0.48 4.47
N ARG A 70 -7.18 1.08 4.18
CA ARG A 70 -7.58 2.35 4.77
C ARG A 70 -8.08 2.13 6.19
N ILE A 71 -7.46 2.82 7.14
CA ILE A 71 -7.91 2.86 8.53
C ILE A 71 -9.03 3.89 8.63
N LEU A 72 -10.26 3.40 8.78
CA LEU A 72 -11.39 4.21 9.19
C LEU A 72 -11.34 4.35 10.72
N HIS A 73 -11.06 5.56 11.21
CA HIS A 73 -11.30 5.86 12.61
C HIS A 73 -12.82 5.80 12.87
N SER A 74 -13.24 4.96 13.81
CA SER A 74 -14.60 4.98 14.38
C SER A 74 -14.80 6.16 15.32
#